data_AF-A0A1A9W6N6-F1
#
_entry.id   AF-A0A1A9W6N6-F1
#
_cell.length_a   1.000
_cell.length_b   1.000
_cell.length_c   1.000
_cell.angle_alpha   90.00
_cell.angle_beta   90.00
_cell.angle_gamma   90.00
#
_symmetry.space_group_name_H-M   'P 1'
#
loop_
_entity.id
_entity.type
_entity.pdbx_description
1 polymer ?
#
loop_
_entity_poly.entity_id
_entity_poly.type
_entity_poly.pdbx_seq_one_letter_code
_entity_poly.pdbx_strand_id
1 'polypeptide(L)'
;MILYFATFLALFSAFTQINCIMFHLTPNTQKCLKEEIQANQLVMGEYEVSDVPGQVIDYVARDTKGHILSQKEQITKGKFSFMSEVYDTYEICFISKVPTHKRGIVQEVSLITKKGVETKSYEGIGEASKLKPLEVDLKRLEDLSDSIVRDFALMRVREEEMRDTNEKTNSRVLFFSIFSMCCLLGLATWQVLYLRRYFKAKKLIE
;
A
#
# COMPACT_ATOMS: atom_id res chain seq x y z
N MET A 1 22.98 -4.61 30.88
CA MET A 1 22.28 -3.46 30.26
C MET A 1 22.91 -3.08 28.92
N ILE A 2 24.21 -2.79 28.86
CA ILE A 2 24.93 -2.48 27.60
C ILE A 2 24.85 -3.62 26.57
N LEU A 3 24.94 -4.88 27.01
CA LEU A 3 24.83 -6.04 26.14
C LEU A 3 23.43 -6.18 25.49
N TYR A 4 22.36 -5.85 26.22
CA TYR A 4 20.99 -5.86 25.71
C TYR A 4 20.69 -4.69 24.76
N PHE A 5 21.34 -3.54 25.00
CA PHE A 5 21.23 -2.39 24.10
C PHE A 5 21.97 -2.64 22.78
N ALA A 6 23.15 -3.26 22.83
CA ALA A 6 23.91 -3.63 21.64
C ALA A 6 23.20 -4.72 20.80
N THR A 7 22.56 -5.71 21.44
CA THR A 7 21.78 -6.71 20.70
C THR A 7 20.52 -6.13 20.08
N PHE A 8 19.86 -5.18 20.75
CA PHE A 8 18.71 -4.46 20.19
C PHE A 8 19.09 -3.57 19.00
N LEU A 9 20.24 -2.87 19.07
CA LEU A 9 20.74 -2.04 17.97
C LEU A 9 21.16 -2.89 16.76
N ALA A 10 21.78 -4.06 17.00
CA ALA A 10 22.15 -5.01 15.96
C ALA A 10 20.92 -5.61 15.25
N LEU A 11 19.84 -5.89 16.00
CA LEU A 11 18.56 -6.33 15.42
C LEU A 11 17.93 -5.26 14.52
N PHE A 12 18.12 -3.97 14.84
CA PHE A 12 17.58 -2.86 14.06
C PHE A 12 18.34 -2.62 12.74
N SER A 13 19.66 -2.88 12.72
CA SER A 13 20.48 -2.76 11.50
C SER A 13 20.21 -3.81 10.42
N ALA A 14 19.48 -4.89 10.75
CA ALA A 14 19.16 -5.96 9.82
C ALA A 14 17.94 -5.65 8.91
N PHE A 15 17.23 -4.54 9.14
CA PHE A 15 16.16 -4.09 8.27
C PHE A 15 16.70 -3.27 7.10
N THR A 16 17.53 -3.88 6.26
CA THR A 16 17.72 -3.37 4.91
C THR A 16 16.48 -3.74 4.09
N GLN A 17 15.65 -2.73 3.79
CA GLN A 17 14.51 -2.90 2.91
C GLN A 17 15.03 -3.16 1.49
N ILE A 18 14.89 -4.39 0.99
CA ILE A 18 15.10 -4.73 -0.41
C ILE A 18 13.72 -4.77 -1.06
N ASN A 19 13.39 -3.75 -1.87
CA ASN A 19 12.15 -3.72 -2.64
C ASN A 19 12.35 -4.52 -3.94
N CYS A 20 12.33 -5.84 -3.82
CA CYS A 20 12.24 -6.76 -4.95
C CYS A 20 11.11 -7.75 -4.66
N ILE A 21 10.15 -7.86 -5.59
CA ILE A 21 9.05 -8.79 -5.45
C ILE A 21 9.42 -10.04 -6.24
N MET A 22 9.64 -11.13 -5.52
CA MET A 22 9.96 -12.43 -6.12
C MET A 22 8.87 -13.42 -5.75
N PHE A 23 8.29 -14.10 -6.74
CA PHE A 23 7.22 -15.06 -6.51
C PHE A 23 7.29 -16.24 -7.47
N HIS A 24 6.78 -17.37 -6.99
CA HIS A 24 6.66 -18.58 -7.79
C HIS A 24 5.33 -18.62 -8.55
N LEU A 25 5.39 -18.88 -9.85
CA LEU A 25 4.27 -19.03 -10.74
C LEU A 25 4.09 -20.51 -11.11
N THR A 26 2.92 -21.04 -10.76
CA THR A 26 2.56 -22.42 -11.07
C THR A 26 2.20 -22.60 -12.55
N PRO A 27 2.41 -23.79 -13.13
CA PRO A 27 2.05 -24.09 -14.52
C PRO A 27 0.59 -23.76 -14.86
N ASN A 28 0.34 -23.12 -16.00
CA ASN A 28 -1.02 -22.79 -16.47
C ASN A 28 -1.84 -21.93 -15.50
N THR A 29 -1.16 -21.13 -14.68
CA THR A 29 -1.80 -20.16 -13.78
C THR A 29 -1.34 -18.75 -14.09
N GLN A 30 -2.07 -17.77 -13.56
CA GLN A 30 -1.69 -16.37 -13.61
C GLN A 30 -1.58 -15.78 -12.20
N LYS A 31 -0.63 -14.88 -12.00
CA LYS A 31 -0.50 -14.07 -10.78
C LYS A 31 -0.38 -12.61 -11.17
N CYS A 32 -1.08 -11.74 -10.44
CA CYS A 32 -1.16 -10.32 -10.72
C CYS A 32 -0.73 -9.51 -9.50
N LEU A 33 0.05 -8.46 -9.73
CA LEU A 33 0.37 -7.43 -8.74
C LEU A 33 -0.50 -6.21 -9.02
N LYS A 34 -1.31 -5.78 -8.04
CA LYS A 34 -2.17 -4.58 -8.14
C LYS A 34 -1.57 -3.45 -7.34
N GLU A 35 -1.45 -2.29 -7.96
CA GLU A 35 -0.95 -1.10 -7.28
C GLU A 35 -1.67 0.16 -7.75
N GLU A 36 -1.85 1.10 -6.84
CA GLU A 36 -2.39 2.42 -7.13
C GLU A 36 -1.32 3.31 -7.81
N ILE A 37 -1.78 4.17 -8.72
CA ILE A 37 -0.98 5.16 -9.43
C ILE A 37 -1.62 6.54 -9.34
N GLN A 38 -0.80 7.57 -9.14
CA GLN A 38 -1.28 8.96 -9.19
C GLN A 38 -1.43 9.45 -10.64
N ALA A 39 -2.24 10.50 -10.82
CA ALA A 39 -2.39 11.15 -12.12
C ALA A 39 -1.04 11.69 -12.63
N ASN A 40 -0.79 11.52 -13.93
CA ASN A 40 0.41 11.97 -14.64
C ASN A 40 1.72 11.42 -14.06
N GLN A 41 1.68 10.21 -13.51
CA GLN A 41 2.84 9.51 -12.96
C GLN A 41 3.33 8.44 -13.93
N LEU A 42 4.66 8.42 -14.18
CA LEU A 42 5.32 7.38 -14.97
C LEU A 42 5.63 6.16 -14.08
N VAL A 43 5.37 4.97 -14.61
CA VAL A 43 5.75 3.69 -14.00
C VAL A 43 6.72 2.98 -14.94
N MET A 44 7.81 2.50 -14.38
CA MET A 44 8.75 1.60 -15.07
C MET A 44 8.88 0.32 -14.27
N GLY A 45 8.90 -0.81 -14.97
CA GLY A 45 9.17 -2.09 -14.34
C GLY A 45 10.21 -2.89 -15.09
N GLU A 46 11.01 -3.62 -14.33
CA GLU A 46 11.97 -4.60 -14.82
C GLU A 46 11.54 -5.97 -14.35
N TYR A 47 11.52 -6.94 -15.25
CA TYR A 47 11.16 -8.31 -14.93
C TYR A 47 12.26 -9.27 -15.37
N GLU A 48 12.42 -10.32 -14.58
CA GLU A 48 13.32 -11.44 -14.86
C GLU A 48 12.61 -12.74 -14.48
N VAL A 49 12.56 -13.67 -15.42
CA VAL A 49 11.81 -14.92 -15.33
C VAL A 49 12.78 -16.07 -15.52
N SER A 50 12.66 -17.10 -14.68
CA SER A 50 13.42 -18.34 -14.84
C SER A 50 13.09 -19.03 -16.17
N ASP A 51 14.08 -19.16 -17.04
CA ASP A 51 13.91 -19.83 -18.34
C ASP A 51 13.77 -21.35 -18.16
N VAL A 52 12.71 -21.92 -18.71
CA VAL A 52 12.42 -23.36 -18.63
C VAL A 52 12.03 -23.88 -20.02
N PRO A 53 12.73 -24.91 -20.55
CA PRO A 53 12.57 -25.33 -21.94
C PRO A 53 11.18 -25.91 -22.24
N GLY A 54 10.40 -25.16 -23.04
CA GLY A 54 9.05 -25.54 -23.47
C GLY A 54 7.94 -25.08 -22.54
N GLN A 55 8.22 -24.16 -21.62
CA GLN A 55 7.21 -23.35 -20.93
C GLN A 55 7.46 -21.89 -21.30
N VAL A 56 6.40 -21.14 -21.53
CA VAL A 56 6.51 -19.70 -21.82
C VAL A 56 5.67 -18.92 -20.83
N ILE A 57 6.15 -17.73 -20.46
CA ILE A 57 5.43 -16.79 -19.64
C ILE A 57 5.15 -15.55 -20.48
N ASP A 58 3.94 -15.04 -20.38
CA ASP A 58 3.54 -13.76 -20.96
C ASP A 58 3.30 -12.77 -19.82
N TYR A 59 3.51 -11.48 -20.07
CA TYR A 59 3.04 -10.44 -19.16
C TYR A 59 2.01 -9.54 -19.82
N VAL A 60 1.09 -9.05 -19.00
CA VAL A 60 0.13 -8.03 -19.39
C VAL A 60 -0.08 -7.05 -18.24
N ALA A 61 0.10 -5.76 -18.53
CA ALA A 61 -0.24 -4.66 -17.64
C ALA A 61 -1.58 -4.07 -18.07
N ARG A 62 -2.53 -3.99 -17.15
CA ARG A 62 -3.89 -3.51 -17.40
C ARG A 62 -4.33 -2.50 -16.36
N ASP A 63 -5.23 -1.62 -16.75
CA ASP A 63 -5.92 -0.69 -15.85
C ASP A 63 -7.18 -1.33 -15.24
N THR A 64 -7.84 -0.69 -14.27
CA THR A 64 -9.11 -1.17 -13.66
C THR A 64 -10.21 -1.40 -14.68
N LYS A 65 -10.21 -0.63 -15.78
CA LYS A 65 -11.15 -0.74 -16.91
C LYS A 65 -10.81 -1.89 -17.87
N GLY A 66 -9.72 -2.61 -17.63
CA GLY A 66 -9.24 -3.68 -18.50
C GLY A 66 -8.49 -3.19 -19.74
N HIS A 67 -8.22 -1.89 -19.85
CA HIS A 67 -7.39 -1.34 -20.92
C HIS A 67 -5.95 -1.86 -20.79
N ILE A 68 -5.38 -2.38 -21.88
CA ILE A 68 -4.03 -2.93 -21.89
C ILE A 68 -3.05 -1.77 -22.06
N LEU A 69 -2.24 -1.54 -21.03
CA LEU A 69 -1.23 -0.48 -21.00
C LEU A 69 0.06 -0.94 -21.68
N SER A 70 0.45 -2.19 -21.43
CA SER A 70 1.61 -2.83 -22.05
C SER A 70 1.45 -4.34 -22.01
N GLN A 71 1.93 -5.04 -23.03
CA GLN A 71 1.92 -6.50 -23.06
C GLN A 71 3.11 -7.03 -23.85
N LYS A 72 3.56 -8.24 -23.49
CA LYS A 72 4.54 -8.97 -24.29
C LYS A 72 4.40 -10.47 -24.06
N GLU A 73 4.57 -11.22 -25.13
CA GLU A 73 4.55 -12.68 -25.13
C GLU A 73 5.97 -13.24 -25.05
N GLN A 74 6.08 -14.47 -24.53
CA GLN A 74 7.34 -15.24 -24.43
C GLN A 74 8.48 -14.44 -23.79
N ILE A 75 8.28 -14.02 -22.54
CA ILE A 75 9.21 -13.18 -21.81
C ILE A 75 10.21 -13.97 -20.97
N THR A 76 11.46 -13.51 -20.99
CA THR A 76 12.56 -13.99 -20.13
C THR A 76 13.09 -12.84 -19.27
N LYS A 77 13.65 -11.81 -19.89
CA LYS A 77 14.12 -10.59 -19.22
C LYS A 77 13.73 -9.36 -20.02
N GLY A 78 13.36 -8.28 -19.35
CA GLY A 78 13.01 -7.05 -20.04
C GLY A 78 12.55 -5.93 -19.12
N LYS A 79 12.21 -4.81 -19.75
CA LYS A 79 11.66 -3.62 -19.09
C LYS A 79 10.38 -3.18 -19.79
N PHE A 80 9.47 -2.56 -19.05
CA PHE A 80 8.28 -1.91 -19.58
C PHE A 80 8.12 -0.53 -18.94
N SER A 81 7.41 0.35 -19.63
CA SER A 81 7.03 1.66 -19.10
C SER A 81 5.64 2.05 -19.59
N PHE A 82 4.88 2.69 -18.73
CA PHE A 82 3.59 3.28 -19.06
C PHE A 82 3.29 4.45 -18.12
N MET A 83 2.38 5.34 -18.52
CA MET A 83 1.97 6.51 -17.75
C MET A 83 0.45 6.54 -17.66
N SER A 84 -0.08 6.89 -16.49
CA SER A 84 -1.52 7.11 -16.32
C SER A 84 -1.84 8.59 -16.34
N GLU A 85 -2.93 8.97 -17.01
CA GLU A 85 -3.43 10.35 -17.04
C GLU A 85 -4.24 10.68 -15.77
N VAL A 86 -4.86 9.69 -15.15
CA VAL A 86 -5.79 9.84 -14.02
C VAL A 86 -5.33 8.96 -12.86
N TYR A 87 -5.75 9.29 -11.63
CA TYR A 87 -5.59 8.39 -10.49
C TYR A 87 -6.40 7.11 -10.74
N ASP A 88 -5.72 5.98 -10.82
CA ASP A 88 -6.32 4.68 -11.09
C ASP A 88 -5.49 3.56 -10.43
N THR A 89 -5.92 2.30 -10.59
CA THR A 89 -5.18 1.12 -10.14
C THR A 89 -4.81 0.25 -11.33
N TYR A 90 -3.52 0.00 -11.51
CA TYR A 90 -3.06 -0.93 -12.54
C TYR A 90 -2.76 -2.31 -11.93
N GLU A 91 -2.87 -3.33 -12.77
CA GLU A 91 -2.46 -4.69 -12.46
C GLU A 91 -1.42 -5.19 -13.47
N ILE A 92 -0.32 -5.77 -12.98
CA ILE A 92 0.69 -6.44 -13.79
C ILE A 92 0.55 -7.94 -13.57
N CYS A 93 0.05 -8.64 -14.58
CA CYS A 93 -0.19 -10.07 -14.55
C CYS A 93 0.88 -10.83 -15.33
N PHE A 94 1.39 -11.90 -14.74
CA PHE A 94 2.25 -12.90 -15.40
C PHE A 94 1.45 -14.18 -15.59
N ILE A 95 1.43 -14.70 -16.82
CA ILE A 95 0.61 -15.83 -17.24
C ILE A 95 1.54 -16.94 -17.72
N SER A 96 1.54 -18.09 -17.04
CA SER A 96 2.29 -19.27 -17.47
C SER A 96 1.50 -20.07 -18.48
N LYS A 97 2.09 -20.39 -19.63
CA LYS A 97 1.52 -21.26 -20.67
C LYS A 97 2.41 -22.47 -20.87
N VAL A 98 1.85 -23.66 -20.61
CA VAL A 98 2.55 -24.94 -20.75
C VAL A 98 1.82 -25.82 -21.77
N PRO A 99 2.53 -26.37 -22.78
CA PRO A 99 1.94 -27.30 -23.75
C PRO A 99 1.38 -28.54 -23.06
N THR A 100 0.24 -29.05 -23.52
CA THR A 100 -0.47 -30.21 -22.95
C THR A 100 0.37 -31.49 -22.89
N HIS A 101 1.43 -31.58 -23.72
CA HIS A 101 2.31 -32.76 -23.82
C HIS A 101 3.50 -32.73 -22.84
N LYS A 102 3.68 -31.64 -22.08
CA LYS A 102 4.78 -31.49 -21.12
C LYS A 102 4.25 -31.31 -19.71
N ARG A 103 4.96 -31.90 -18.74
CA ARG A 103 4.72 -31.64 -17.32
C ARG A 103 5.28 -30.25 -17.00
N GLY A 104 4.42 -29.37 -16.50
CA GLY A 104 4.85 -28.01 -16.14
C GLY A 104 5.72 -28.00 -14.89
N ILE A 105 6.75 -27.16 -14.91
CA ILE A 105 7.62 -26.83 -13.78
C ILE A 105 7.20 -25.46 -13.25
N VAL A 106 7.33 -25.27 -11.93
CA VAL A 106 7.11 -23.97 -11.29
C VAL A 106 8.22 -23.03 -11.71
N GLN A 107 7.86 -21.85 -12.21
CA GLN A 107 8.81 -20.81 -12.63
C GLN A 107 8.86 -19.70 -11.59
N GLU A 108 10.02 -19.08 -11.43
CA GLU A 108 10.23 -17.93 -10.56
C GLU A 108 10.19 -16.64 -11.39
N VAL A 109 9.47 -15.66 -10.89
CA VAL A 109 9.36 -14.32 -11.49
C VAL A 109 9.84 -13.30 -10.47
N SER A 110 10.86 -12.55 -10.86
CA SER A 110 11.36 -11.37 -10.17
C SER A 110 10.81 -10.12 -10.87
N LEU A 111 10.19 -9.23 -10.11
CA LEU A 111 9.62 -7.98 -10.59
C LEU A 111 10.12 -6.83 -9.70
N ILE A 112 10.65 -5.79 -10.36
CA ILE A 112 11.06 -4.54 -9.75
C ILE A 112 10.25 -3.42 -10.41
N THR A 113 9.38 -2.77 -9.66
CA THR A 113 8.59 -1.60 -10.12
C THR A 113 9.15 -0.31 -9.50
N LYS A 114 9.20 0.75 -10.30
CA LYS A 114 9.61 2.10 -9.89
C LYS A 114 8.55 3.09 -10.34
N LYS A 115 8.29 4.12 -9.53
CA LYS A 115 7.23 5.11 -9.79
C LYS A 115 7.74 6.54 -9.70
N GLY A 116 7.20 7.43 -10.53
CA GLY A 116 7.45 8.87 -10.44
C GLY A 116 8.93 9.22 -10.53
N VAL A 117 9.47 9.93 -9.53
CA VAL A 117 10.88 10.39 -9.52
C VAL A 117 11.87 9.22 -9.56
N GLU A 118 11.50 8.05 -9.05
CA GLU A 118 12.36 6.85 -9.10
C GLU A 118 12.53 6.28 -10.51
N THR A 119 11.64 6.64 -11.44
CA THR A 119 11.79 6.24 -12.86
C THR A 119 12.81 7.08 -13.62
N LYS A 120 13.19 8.25 -13.09
CA LYS A 120 14.17 9.13 -13.73
C LYS A 120 15.58 8.57 -13.53
N SER A 121 16.16 8.00 -14.58
CA SER A 121 17.58 7.63 -14.59
C SER A 121 18.44 8.87 -14.82
N TYR A 122 18.98 9.44 -13.75
CA TYR A 122 19.89 10.60 -13.83
C TYR A 122 21.25 10.26 -14.44
N GLU A 123 21.63 8.97 -14.44
CA GLU A 123 22.90 8.48 -15.00
C GLU A 123 22.99 8.65 -16.52
N GLY A 124 21.88 8.57 -17.25
CA GLY A 124 21.84 8.75 -18.71
C GLY A 124 21.64 10.20 -19.19
N ILE A 125 21.21 11.10 -18.30
CA ILE A 125 20.93 12.50 -18.64
C ILE A 125 22.22 13.30 -18.88
N GLY A 126 23.31 12.94 -18.20
CA GLY A 126 24.63 13.58 -18.38
C GLY A 126 25.17 13.42 -19.81
N GLU A 127 24.99 12.25 -20.42
CA GLU A 127 25.48 11.97 -21.78
C GLU A 127 24.56 12.52 -22.88
N ALA A 128 23.23 12.44 -22.69
CA ALA A 128 22.26 12.91 -23.68
C ALA A 128 22.17 14.45 -23.77
N SER A 129 22.48 15.15 -22.68
CA SER A 129 22.23 16.59 -22.56
C SER A 129 23.49 17.46 -22.60
N LYS A 130 24.70 16.86 -22.61
CA LYS A 130 25.99 17.58 -22.46
C LYS A 130 26.03 18.54 -21.27
N LEU A 131 25.31 18.24 -20.20
CA LEU A 131 25.27 19.06 -18.99
C LEU A 131 26.54 18.78 -18.17
N LYS A 132 27.02 19.79 -17.44
CA LYS A 132 28.09 19.54 -16.46
C LYS A 132 27.56 18.57 -15.40
N PRO A 133 28.36 17.62 -14.90
CA PRO A 133 27.91 16.65 -13.89
C PRO A 133 27.24 17.33 -12.68
N LEU A 134 27.69 18.53 -12.31
CA LEU A 134 27.11 19.34 -11.24
C LEU A 134 25.65 19.79 -11.49
N GLU A 135 25.26 20.10 -12.73
CA GLU A 135 23.91 20.58 -13.06
C GLU A 135 22.88 19.44 -12.98
N VAL A 136 23.29 18.22 -13.32
CA VAL A 136 22.45 17.01 -13.21
C VAL A 136 22.13 16.71 -11.74
N ASP A 137 23.12 16.83 -10.86
CA ASP A 137 22.93 16.62 -9.42
C ASP A 137 21.99 17.68 -8.81
N LEU A 138 22.13 18.96 -9.20
CA LEU A 138 21.20 20.02 -8.77
C LEU A 138 19.77 19.75 -9.24
N LYS A 139 19.59 19.30 -10.49
CA LYS A 139 18.26 18.99 -11.02
C LYS A 139 17.63 17.80 -10.30
N ARG A 140 18.42 16.78 -9.95
CA ARG A 140 17.97 15.64 -9.15
C ARG A 140 17.48 16.06 -7.76
N LEU A 141 18.19 16.95 -7.09
CA LEU A 141 17.80 17.47 -5.78
C LEU A 141 16.53 18.32 -5.85
N GLU A 142 16.38 19.14 -6.90
CA GLU A 142 15.16 19.92 -7.15
C GLU A 142 13.95 19.00 -7.33
N ASP A 143 14.05 17.99 -8.21
CA ASP A 143 12.97 17.04 -8.49
C ASP A 143 12.60 16.22 -7.24
N LEU A 144 13.59 15.84 -6.42
CA LEU A 144 13.37 15.15 -5.16
C LEU A 144 12.65 16.05 -4.14
N SER A 145 13.11 17.30 -4.00
CA SER A 145 12.50 18.28 -3.08
C SER A 145 11.04 18.54 -3.45
N ASP A 146 10.74 18.74 -4.73
CA ASP A 146 9.38 18.98 -5.21
C ASP A 146 8.46 17.77 -4.95
N SER A 147 8.97 16.54 -5.08
CA SER A 147 8.21 15.34 -4.72
C SER A 147 7.89 15.27 -3.23
N ILE A 148 8.85 15.63 -2.37
CA ILE A 148 8.66 15.64 -0.92
C ILE A 148 7.60 16.68 -0.52
N VAL A 149 7.65 17.88 -1.11
CA VAL A 149 6.65 18.94 -0.83
C VAL A 149 5.24 18.49 -1.22
N ARG A 150 5.09 17.82 -2.37
CA ARG A 150 3.81 17.26 -2.81
C ARG A 150 3.30 16.18 -1.85
N ASP A 151 4.18 15.31 -1.38
CA ASP A 151 3.81 14.27 -0.41
C ASP A 151 3.40 14.85 0.94
N PHE A 152 4.09 15.90 1.43
CA PHE A 152 3.67 16.62 2.65
C PHE A 152 2.31 17.28 2.50
N ALA A 153 1.99 17.86 1.33
CA ALA A 153 0.68 18.43 1.07
C ALA A 153 -0.43 17.37 1.14
N LEU A 154 -0.20 16.19 0.54
CA LEU A 154 -1.13 15.06 0.66
C LEU A 154 -1.27 14.55 2.10
N MET A 155 -0.16 14.48 2.84
CA MET A 155 -0.17 14.05 4.25
C MET A 155 -1.01 15.00 5.12
N ARG A 156 -0.89 16.31 4.89
CA ARG A 156 -1.68 17.32 5.60
C ARG A 156 -3.17 17.19 5.35
N VAL A 157 -3.59 16.97 4.10
CA VAL A 157 -5.02 16.78 3.78
C VAL A 157 -5.57 15.56 4.51
N ARG A 158 -4.81 14.45 4.55
CA ARG A 158 -5.22 13.25 5.30
C ARG A 158 -5.27 13.47 6.81
N GLU A 159 -4.35 14.25 7.37
CA GLU A 159 -4.39 14.63 8.79
C GLU A 159 -5.66 15.42 9.11
N GLU A 160 -6.02 16.39 8.26
CA GLU A 160 -7.22 17.21 8.43
C GLU A 160 -8.49 16.34 8.39
N GLU A 161 -8.59 15.38 7.46
CA GLU A 161 -9.69 14.40 7.40
C GLU A 161 -9.72 13.47 8.63
N MET A 162 -8.56 12.97 9.07
CA MET A 162 -8.46 12.16 10.29
C MET A 162 -8.86 12.94 11.53
N ARG A 163 -8.53 14.23 11.60
CA ARG A 163 -8.90 15.09 12.72
C ARG A 163 -10.41 15.33 12.78
N ASP A 164 -11.05 15.60 11.64
CA ASP A 164 -12.50 15.79 11.55
C ASP A 164 -13.28 14.51 11.92
N THR A 165 -12.82 13.34 11.45
CA THR A 165 -13.42 12.05 11.83
C THR A 165 -13.27 11.74 13.32
N ASN A 166 -12.11 12.07 13.91
CA ASN A 166 -11.88 11.94 15.35
C ASN A 166 -12.81 12.86 16.15
N GLU A 167 -12.93 14.14 15.77
CA GLU A 167 -13.81 15.10 16.44
C GLU A 167 -15.28 14.66 16.42
N LYS A 168 -15.78 14.22 15.24
CA LYS A 168 -17.14 13.67 15.10
C LYS A 168 -17.36 12.42 15.93
N THR A 169 -16.37 11.53 16.00
CA THR A 169 -16.44 10.31 16.81
C THR A 169 -16.49 10.64 18.30
N ASN A 170 -15.61 11.53 18.77
CA ASN A 170 -15.57 11.97 20.15
C ASN A 170 -16.90 12.60 20.60
N SER A 171 -17.50 13.45 19.77
CA SER A 171 -18.81 14.06 20.07
C SER A 171 -19.93 13.03 20.23
N ARG A 172 -20.00 12.03 19.33
CA ARG A 172 -20.99 10.94 19.42
C ARG A 172 -20.81 10.09 20.67
N VAL A 173 -19.57 9.75 21.01
CA VAL A 173 -19.24 8.97 22.22
C VAL A 173 -19.64 9.74 23.47
N LEU A 174 -19.37 11.04 23.52
CA LEU A 174 -19.77 11.91 24.64
C LEU A 174 -21.30 11.92 24.82
N PHE A 175 -22.06 12.03 23.73
CA PHE A 175 -23.53 11.99 23.79
C PHE A 175 -24.05 10.64 24.33
N PHE A 176 -23.51 9.52 23.85
CA PHE A 176 -23.88 8.19 24.37
C PHE A 176 -23.50 8.00 25.84
N SER A 177 -22.36 8.57 26.27
CA SER A 177 -21.93 8.53 27.67
C SER A 177 -22.89 9.30 28.58
N ILE A 178 -23.30 10.51 28.19
CA ILE A 178 -24.29 11.31 28.93
C ILE A 178 -25.63 10.56 29.01
N PHE A 179 -26.11 10.04 27.89
CA PHE A 179 -27.36 9.27 27.86
C PHE A 179 -27.31 8.06 28.80
N SER A 180 -26.22 7.28 28.76
CA SER A 180 -26.00 6.14 29.66
C SER A 180 -26.02 6.55 31.13
N MET A 181 -25.32 7.64 31.49
CA MET A 181 -25.29 8.16 32.85
C MET A 181 -26.69 8.57 33.33
N CYS A 182 -27.46 9.26 32.49
CA CYS A 182 -28.86 9.62 32.79
C CYS A 182 -29.73 8.38 33.01
N CYS A 183 -29.60 7.34 32.17
CA CYS A 183 -30.33 6.09 32.34
C CYS A 183 -29.99 5.39 33.67
N LEU A 184 -28.70 5.32 34.04
CA LEU A 184 -28.28 4.72 35.30
C LEU A 184 -28.85 5.44 36.53
N LEU A 185 -28.84 6.78 36.52
CA LEU A 185 -29.45 7.58 37.60
C LEU A 185 -30.97 7.39 37.66
N GLY A 186 -31.64 7.31 36.50
CA GLY A 186 -33.07 7.01 36.41
C GLY A 186 -33.42 5.64 36.99
N LEU A 187 -32.65 4.60 36.65
CA LEU A 187 -32.83 3.25 37.20
C LEU A 187 -32.54 3.20 38.71
N ALA A 188 -31.50 3.88 39.19
CA ALA A 188 -31.16 3.91 40.61
C ALA A 188 -32.27 4.58 41.45
N THR A 189 -32.79 5.72 40.99
CA THR A 189 -33.91 6.41 41.67
C THR A 189 -35.19 5.57 41.65
N TRP A 190 -35.50 4.94 40.51
CA TRP A 190 -36.62 4.02 40.39
C TRP A 190 -36.50 2.83 41.35
N GLN A 191 -35.32 2.21 41.46
CA GLN A 191 -35.06 1.10 42.38
C GLN A 191 -35.32 1.51 43.84
N VAL A 192 -34.86 2.69 44.27
CA VAL A 192 -35.10 3.18 45.64
C VAL A 192 -36.58 3.43 45.90
N LEU A 193 -37.30 4.05 44.96
CA LEU A 193 -38.74 4.30 45.08
C LEU A 193 -39.55 3.00 45.11
N TYR A 194 -39.19 2.02 44.28
CA TYR A 194 -39.80 0.70 44.24
C TYR A 194 -39.63 -0.02 45.59
N LEU A 195 -38.40 -0.07 46.12
CA LEU A 195 -38.13 -0.67 47.43
C LEU A 195 -38.90 0.04 48.55
N ARG A 196 -38.94 1.39 48.56
CA ARG A 196 -39.73 2.14 49.54
C ARG A 196 -41.22 1.83 49.46
N ARG A 197 -41.80 1.76 48.25
CA ARG A 197 -43.21 1.36 48.06
C ARG A 197 -43.47 -0.06 48.51
N TYR A 198 -42.56 -0.98 48.19
CA TYR A 198 -42.66 -2.39 48.58
C TYR A 198 -42.67 -2.55 50.10
N PHE A 199 -41.77 -1.89 50.84
CA PHE A 199 -41.74 -1.95 52.31
C PHE A 199 -42.97 -1.30 52.97
N LYS A 200 -43.47 -0.18 52.43
CA LYS A 200 -44.72 0.44 52.90
C LYS A 200 -45.93 -0.48 52.69
N ALA A 201 -46.05 -1.13 51.53
CA ALA A 201 -47.15 -2.03 51.23
C ALA A 201 -47.17 -3.28 52.13
N LYS A 202 -46.00 -3.74 52.59
CA LYS A 202 -45.86 -4.90 53.49
C LYS A 202 -45.90 -4.55 54.99
N LYS A 203 -46.14 -3.27 55.38
CA LYS A 203 -46.20 -2.79 56.77
C LYS A 203 -44.98 -3.17 57.64
N LEU A 204 -43.78 -3.19 57.06
CA LEU A 204 -42.55 -3.53 57.79
C LEU A 204 -41.87 -2.32 58.47
N ILE A 205 -42.29 -1.10 58.12
CA ILE A 205 -41.81 0.16 58.70
C ILE A 205 -43.03 1.10 58.72
N GLU A 206 -43.43 1.62 59.89
CA GLU A 206 -44.46 2.67 60.03
C GLU A 206 -44.01 3.99 59.38
#